data_AF-A0A941N1F1-F1
#
_entry.id   AF-A0A941N1F1-F1
#
_cell.length_a   1.000
_cell.length_b   1.000
_cell.length_c   1.000
_cell.angle_alpha   90.00
_cell.angle_beta   90.00
_cell.angle_gamma   90.00
#
_symmetry.space_group_name_H-M   'P 1'
#
loop_
_entity.id
_entity.type
_entity.pdbx_description
1 polymer ?
#
loop_
_entity_poly.entity_id
_entity_poly.type
_entity_poly.pdbx_seq_one_letter_code
_entity_poly.pdbx_strand_id
1 'polypeptide(L)'
;MFPKEWNGIPIPKAITAEWLKSEPCPSSGLEAYVVSLVSTAKWAKTDEDVFAALPPAYRLLYRYWDLYSDIYNGGFQQYLCNKSRDGGIGINEAIEATRRFGVSPVTKLLRKAIELMAASLPPGVLSTLSDLERNRALRRVISREELSRRLDRVDQTFGMIENPCSKVDIYIKRHPDEFIHQKLSTRDKPQQKNSCGKCC
;
A
#
# COMPACT_ATOMS: atom_id res chain seq x y z
N MET A 1 10.06 -0.13 19.14
CA MET A 1 11.13 -1.12 18.87
C MET A 1 10.71 -1.80 17.58
N PHE A 2 11.55 -1.76 16.53
CA PHE A 2 11.25 -2.46 15.29
C PHE A 2 11.18 -3.98 15.55
N PRO A 3 10.19 -4.70 15.00
CA PRO A 3 10.24 -6.15 14.99
C PRO A 3 11.55 -6.60 14.31
N LYS A 4 12.21 -7.59 14.91
CA LYS A 4 13.44 -8.16 14.34
C LYS A 4 13.15 -8.99 13.09
N GLU A 5 11.91 -9.49 12.96
CA GLU A 5 11.46 -10.39 11.90
C GLU A 5 9.98 -10.12 11.55
N TRP A 6 9.58 -10.40 10.31
CA TRP A 6 8.19 -10.42 9.84
C TRP A 6 7.92 -11.73 9.09
N ASN A 7 6.98 -12.54 9.57
CA ASN A 7 6.73 -13.89 9.02
C ASN A 7 8.01 -14.76 8.89
N GLY A 8 8.93 -14.63 9.87
CA GLY A 8 10.22 -15.35 9.86
C GLY A 8 11.28 -14.74 8.94
N ILE A 9 11.00 -13.61 8.27
CA ILE A 9 11.98 -12.89 7.44
C ILE A 9 12.68 -11.84 8.30
N PRO A 10 14.01 -11.89 8.47
CA PRO A 10 14.76 -10.86 9.16
C PRO A 10 14.55 -9.48 8.53
N ILE A 11 14.13 -8.51 9.34
CA ILE A 11 13.97 -7.14 8.87
C ILE A 11 15.33 -6.43 8.98
N PRO A 12 15.94 -5.98 7.87
CA PRO A 12 17.22 -5.31 7.92
C PRO A 12 17.12 -3.98 8.70
N LYS A 13 18.18 -3.59 9.41
CA LYS A 13 18.22 -2.30 10.11
C LYS A 13 18.38 -1.11 9.15
N ALA A 14 18.91 -1.36 7.96
CA ALA A 14 19.09 -0.40 6.88
C ALA A 14 19.10 -1.14 5.55
N ILE A 15 18.63 -0.48 4.49
CA ILE A 15 18.68 -1.00 3.12
C ILE A 15 19.97 -0.50 2.47
N THR A 16 20.87 -1.42 2.12
CA THR A 16 22.15 -1.11 1.45
C THR A 16 22.18 -1.66 0.03
N ALA A 17 23.09 -1.15 -0.80
CA ALA A 17 23.28 -1.63 -2.16
C ALA A 17 23.68 -3.11 -2.19
N GLU A 18 24.53 -3.54 -1.25
CA GLU A 18 25.00 -4.92 -1.12
C GLU A 18 23.84 -5.85 -0.78
N TRP A 19 22.95 -5.43 0.11
CA TRP A 19 21.78 -6.21 0.50
C TRP A 19 20.79 -6.38 -0.66
N LEU A 20 20.50 -5.30 -1.41
CA LEU A 20 19.61 -5.34 -2.58
C LEU A 20 20.16 -6.19 -3.74
N LYS A 21 21.48 -6.37 -3.80
CA LYS A 21 22.17 -7.20 -4.82
C LYS A 21 22.35 -8.66 -4.39
N SER A 22 22.03 -9.02 -3.15
CA SER A 22 22.16 -10.40 -2.67
C SER A 22 21.13 -11.33 -3.35
N GLU A 23 21.51 -12.59 -3.55
CA GLU A 23 20.59 -13.63 -4.02
C GLU A 23 20.21 -14.57 -2.86
N PRO A 24 18.93 -14.95 -2.73
CA PRO A 24 17.78 -14.52 -3.55
C PRO A 24 17.37 -13.07 -3.31
N CYS A 25 16.71 -12.45 -4.30
CA CYS A 25 16.22 -11.06 -4.22
C CYS A 25 15.31 -10.89 -3.01
N PRO A 26 15.62 -10.00 -2.05
CA PRO A 26 14.85 -9.92 -0.82
C PRO A 26 13.68 -8.95 -0.95
N SER A 27 12.96 -8.91 -2.08
CA SER A 27 11.81 -8.01 -2.23
C SER A 27 10.79 -8.21 -1.12
N SER A 28 10.56 -9.45 -0.71
CA SER A 28 9.78 -9.80 0.50
C SER A 28 10.36 -9.20 1.78
N GLY A 29 11.69 -9.12 1.89
CA GLY A 29 12.39 -8.42 2.98
C GLY A 29 12.29 -6.90 2.91
N LEU A 30 12.27 -6.32 1.70
CA LEU A 30 12.16 -4.87 1.50
C LEU A 30 10.72 -4.42 1.74
N GLU A 31 9.76 -5.19 1.24
CA GLU A 31 8.34 -5.06 1.56
C GLU A 31 8.14 -5.17 3.08
N ALA A 32 8.66 -6.23 3.72
CA ALA A 32 8.59 -6.38 5.18
C ALA A 32 9.22 -5.19 5.93
N TYR A 33 10.35 -4.67 5.46
CA TYR A 33 10.99 -3.49 6.02
C TYR A 33 10.09 -2.25 5.93
N VAL A 34 9.54 -1.97 4.73
CA VAL A 34 8.68 -0.82 4.50
C VAL A 34 7.35 -0.94 5.25
N VAL A 35 6.75 -2.14 5.27
CA VAL A 35 5.53 -2.45 6.06
C VAL A 35 5.80 -2.25 7.54
N SER A 36 6.94 -2.71 8.04
CA SER A 36 7.34 -2.52 9.44
C SER A 36 7.56 -1.04 9.77
N LEU A 37 8.16 -0.25 8.88
CA LEU A 37 8.33 1.19 9.04
C LEU A 37 6.98 1.89 9.19
N VAL A 38 6.07 1.63 8.26
CA VAL A 38 4.73 2.23 8.28
C VAL A 38 3.96 1.78 9.52
N SER A 39 3.92 0.48 9.80
CA SER A 39 3.22 -0.08 10.95
C SER A 39 3.73 0.50 12.26
N THR A 40 5.05 0.68 12.41
CA THR A 40 5.66 1.26 13.61
C THR A 40 5.33 2.75 13.73
N ALA A 41 5.33 3.48 12.62
CA ALA A 41 5.07 4.92 12.60
C ALA A 41 3.58 5.26 12.85
N LYS A 42 2.65 4.40 12.42
CA LYS A 42 1.20 4.55 12.66
C LYS A 42 0.81 4.57 14.13
N TRP A 43 1.62 4.01 15.03
CA TRP A 43 1.37 4.09 16.48
C TRP A 43 1.51 5.50 17.05
N ALA A 44 2.05 6.46 16.29
CA ALA A 44 2.37 7.80 16.77
C ALA A 44 1.86 8.93 15.86
N LYS A 45 1.34 8.63 14.68
CA LYS A 45 1.02 9.62 13.63
C LYS A 45 -0.17 9.16 12.78
N THR A 46 -0.78 10.09 12.05
CA THR A 46 -1.81 9.76 11.04
C THR A 46 -1.20 9.02 9.86
N ASP A 47 -2.01 8.28 9.11
CA ASP A 47 -1.56 7.60 7.88
C ASP A 47 -0.89 8.59 6.90
N GLU A 48 -1.49 9.78 6.74
CA GLU A 48 -0.98 10.85 5.86
C GLU A 48 0.42 11.32 6.28
N ASP A 49 0.65 11.56 7.58
CA ASP A 49 1.96 11.96 8.10
C ASP A 49 3.03 10.88 7.90
N VAL A 50 2.64 9.61 8.02
CA VAL A 50 3.54 8.47 7.80
C VAL A 50 3.93 8.39 6.33
N PHE A 51 2.96 8.50 5.42
CA PHE A 51 3.22 8.46 3.98
C PHE A 51 4.01 9.66 3.48
N ALA A 52 3.74 10.86 3.98
CA ALA A 52 4.47 12.06 3.61
C ALA A 52 5.95 12.01 4.01
N ALA A 53 6.27 11.26 5.08
CA ALA A 53 7.63 11.08 5.55
C ALA A 53 8.40 9.96 4.83
N LEU A 54 7.72 9.12 4.03
CA LEU A 54 8.39 8.06 3.28
C LEU A 54 9.08 8.61 2.02
N PRO A 55 10.28 8.12 1.70
CA PRO A 55 10.86 8.34 0.39
C PRO A 55 9.91 7.89 -0.74
N PRO A 56 9.93 8.55 -1.92
CA PRO A 56 8.97 8.26 -2.99
C PRO A 56 8.91 6.78 -3.39
N ALA A 57 10.04 6.09 -3.51
CA ALA A 57 10.07 4.68 -3.90
C ALA A 57 9.48 3.76 -2.82
N TYR A 58 9.70 4.07 -1.53
CA TYR A 58 9.13 3.30 -0.41
C TYR A 58 7.62 3.47 -0.33
N ARG A 59 7.13 4.70 -0.58
CA ARG A 59 5.70 4.96 -0.66
C ARG A 59 5.05 4.16 -1.79
N LEU A 60 5.65 4.13 -2.99
CA LEU A 60 5.14 3.32 -4.09
C LEU A 60 5.19 1.82 -3.77
N LEU A 61 6.27 1.33 -3.18
CA LEU A 61 6.38 -0.07 -2.76
C LEU A 61 5.31 -0.44 -1.73
N TYR A 62 5.10 0.41 -0.73
CA TYR A 62 4.03 0.19 0.24
C TYR A 62 2.66 0.17 -0.44
N ARG A 63 2.37 1.13 -1.33
CA ARG A 63 1.06 1.20 -2.00
C ARG A 63 0.80 0.01 -2.91
N TYR A 64 1.84 -0.54 -3.52
CA TYR A 64 1.75 -1.81 -4.23
C TYR A 64 1.46 -2.98 -3.28
N TRP A 65 2.21 -3.10 -2.17
CA TRP A 65 1.96 -4.15 -1.17
C TRP A 65 0.54 -4.07 -0.59
N ASP A 66 0.09 -2.86 -0.26
CA ASP A 66 -1.23 -2.55 0.31
C ASP A 66 -2.36 -2.93 -0.68
N LEU A 67 -2.18 -2.63 -1.97
CA LEU A 67 -3.05 -3.11 -3.05
C LEU A 67 -3.09 -4.64 -3.10
N TYR A 68 -1.92 -5.27 -3.17
CA TYR A 68 -1.80 -6.71 -3.33
C TYR A 68 -2.39 -7.45 -2.12
N SER A 69 -2.11 -7.00 -0.91
CA SER A 69 -2.60 -7.58 0.33
C SER A 69 -4.13 -7.50 0.44
N ASP A 70 -4.73 -6.35 0.11
CA ASP A 70 -6.18 -6.23 0.14
C ASP A 70 -6.87 -7.12 -0.91
N ILE A 71 -6.31 -7.19 -2.13
CA ILE A 71 -6.86 -8.08 -3.17
C ILE A 71 -6.74 -9.54 -2.76
N TYR A 72 -5.60 -9.95 -2.21
CA TYR A 72 -5.41 -11.34 -1.76
C TYR A 72 -6.35 -11.70 -0.60
N ASN A 73 -6.65 -10.75 0.29
CA ASN A 73 -7.49 -10.97 1.46
C ASN A 73 -9.00 -10.91 1.15
N GLY A 74 -9.43 -10.10 0.18
CA GLY A 74 -10.85 -9.86 -0.06
C GLY A 74 -11.19 -9.25 -1.41
N GLY A 75 -10.31 -9.42 -2.40
CA GLY A 75 -10.50 -8.95 -3.77
C GLY A 75 -10.40 -7.44 -3.94
N PHE A 76 -10.60 -6.98 -5.18
CA PHE A 76 -10.65 -5.56 -5.51
C PHE A 76 -11.75 -4.83 -4.74
N GLN A 77 -12.82 -5.52 -4.35
CA GLN A 77 -13.88 -4.97 -3.50
C GLN A 77 -13.31 -4.45 -2.18
N GLN A 78 -12.54 -5.28 -1.48
CA GLN A 78 -11.93 -4.92 -0.21
C GLN A 78 -10.98 -3.72 -0.38
N TYR A 79 -10.09 -3.79 -1.37
CA TYR A 79 -9.13 -2.72 -1.62
C TYR A 79 -9.81 -1.36 -1.86
N LEU A 80 -10.73 -1.32 -2.83
CA LEU A 80 -11.42 -0.06 -3.19
C LEU A 80 -12.24 0.49 -2.02
N CYS A 81 -12.87 -0.40 -1.24
CA CYS A 81 -13.49 0.01 0.00
C CYS A 81 -12.45 0.58 0.98
N ASN A 82 -11.35 -0.09 1.26
CA ASN A 82 -10.37 0.42 2.22
C ASN A 82 -9.81 1.79 1.79
N LYS A 83 -9.47 1.97 0.51
CA LYS A 83 -8.89 3.23 0.01
C LYS A 83 -9.91 4.33 -0.28
N SER A 84 -11.20 4.01 -0.43
CA SER A 84 -12.24 5.06 -0.46
C SER A 84 -12.23 5.96 0.79
N ARG A 85 -11.64 5.50 1.90
CA ARG A 85 -11.55 6.27 3.16
C ARG A 85 -10.46 7.33 3.14
N ASP A 86 -9.43 7.19 2.28
CA ASP A 86 -8.28 8.11 2.20
C ASP A 86 -8.40 9.18 1.10
N GLY A 87 -9.62 9.45 0.63
CA GLY A 87 -9.82 10.39 -0.48
C GLY A 87 -9.60 9.80 -1.86
N GLY A 88 -9.19 8.52 -1.95
CA GLY A 88 -8.78 7.90 -3.21
C GLY A 88 -7.31 8.18 -3.57
N ILE A 89 -6.57 8.85 -2.69
CA ILE A 89 -5.12 9.09 -2.86
C ILE A 89 -4.39 7.75 -3.00
N GLY A 90 -4.72 6.77 -2.15
CA GLY A 90 -4.10 5.45 -2.18
C GLY A 90 -4.34 4.70 -3.50
N ILE A 91 -5.48 4.96 -4.17
CA ILE A 91 -5.82 4.34 -5.47
C ILE A 91 -4.89 4.89 -6.57
N ASN A 92 -4.75 6.21 -6.64
CA ASN A 92 -3.89 6.85 -7.64
C ASN A 92 -2.42 6.47 -7.45
N GLU A 93 -1.94 6.41 -6.20
CA GLU A 93 -0.57 5.98 -5.91
C GLU A 93 -0.35 4.49 -6.24
N ALA A 94 -1.34 3.62 -6.06
CA ALA A 94 -1.23 2.21 -6.45
C ALA A 94 -1.26 2.01 -7.98
N ILE A 95 -2.04 2.80 -8.71
CA ILE A 95 -1.98 2.85 -10.18
C ILE A 95 -0.56 3.25 -10.62
N GLU A 96 0.00 4.29 -10.02
CA GLU A 96 1.36 4.73 -10.36
C GLU A 96 2.41 3.68 -9.98
N ALA A 97 2.28 3.05 -8.82
CA ALA A 97 3.19 1.99 -8.38
C ALA A 97 3.18 0.80 -9.35
N THR A 98 1.99 0.28 -9.71
CA THR A 98 1.87 -0.85 -10.65
C THR A 98 2.40 -0.49 -12.04
N ARG A 99 2.20 0.75 -12.51
CA ARG A 99 2.76 1.24 -13.76
C ARG A 99 4.29 1.29 -13.71
N ARG A 100 4.85 1.88 -12.65
CA ARG A 100 6.30 2.06 -12.49
C ARG A 100 7.03 0.72 -12.36
N PHE A 101 6.46 -0.22 -11.60
CA PHE A 101 7.00 -1.57 -11.44
C PHE A 101 6.77 -2.49 -12.65
N GLY A 102 6.11 -1.99 -13.72
CA GLY A 102 5.90 -2.77 -14.94
C GLY A 102 4.85 -3.87 -14.79
N VAL A 103 3.98 -3.79 -13.78
CA VAL A 103 2.89 -4.74 -13.52
C VAL A 103 1.63 -4.36 -14.30
N SER A 104 1.79 -4.12 -15.60
CA SER A 104 0.75 -3.56 -16.48
C SER A 104 -0.59 -4.30 -16.46
N PRO A 105 -0.65 -5.65 -16.40
CA PRO A 105 -1.93 -6.36 -16.26
C PRO A 105 -2.70 -5.96 -14.99
N VAL A 106 -2.02 -5.81 -13.86
CA VAL A 106 -2.64 -5.38 -12.59
C VAL A 106 -3.15 -3.94 -12.70
N THR A 107 -2.39 -3.04 -13.34
CA THR A 107 -2.85 -1.66 -13.59
C THR A 107 -4.16 -1.63 -14.39
N LYS A 108 -4.27 -2.47 -15.45
CA LYS A 108 -5.48 -2.58 -16.26
C LYS A 108 -6.67 -3.09 -15.44
N LEU A 109 -6.47 -4.12 -14.62
CA LEU A 109 -7.52 -4.66 -13.77
C LEU A 109 -7.97 -3.66 -12.70
N LEU A 110 -7.03 -2.95 -12.06
CA LEU A 110 -7.37 -1.92 -11.08
C LEU A 110 -8.21 -0.81 -11.71
N ARG A 111 -7.83 -0.31 -12.89
CA ARG A 111 -8.63 0.67 -13.63
C ARG A 111 -10.00 0.12 -13.99
N LYS A 112 -10.08 -1.15 -14.41
CA LYS A 112 -11.36 -1.78 -14.73
C LYS A 112 -12.26 -1.90 -13.51
N ALA A 113 -11.71 -2.25 -12.35
CA ALA A 113 -12.46 -2.31 -11.09
C ALA A 113 -13.02 -0.94 -10.71
N ILE A 114 -12.24 0.13 -10.88
CA ILE A 114 -12.67 1.52 -10.64
C ILE A 114 -13.81 1.90 -11.60
N GLU A 115 -13.71 1.56 -12.88
CA GLU A 115 -14.77 1.81 -13.87
C GLU A 115 -16.08 1.10 -13.50
N LEU A 116 -16.00 -0.20 -13.16
CA LEU A 116 -17.17 -1.00 -12.78
C LEU A 116 -17.81 -0.47 -11.50
N MET A 117 -16.98 0.01 -10.57
CA MET A 117 -17.44 0.72 -9.39
C MET A 117 -18.17 2.00 -9.81
N ALA A 118 -17.52 2.90 -10.57
CA ALA A 118 -18.10 4.17 -11.01
C ALA A 118 -19.40 4.03 -11.81
N ALA A 119 -19.55 2.98 -12.63
CA ALA A 119 -20.77 2.69 -13.40
C ALA A 119 -22.01 2.44 -12.52
N SER A 120 -21.81 2.22 -11.22
CA SER A 120 -22.90 2.04 -10.24
C SER A 120 -23.45 3.37 -9.71
N LEU A 121 -22.81 4.50 -10.05
CA LEU A 121 -23.26 5.83 -9.66
C LEU A 121 -24.11 6.47 -10.78
N PRO A 122 -25.16 7.23 -10.42
CA PRO A 122 -25.88 8.03 -11.40
C PRO A 122 -24.94 9.01 -12.13
N PRO A 123 -25.09 9.25 -13.45
CA PRO A 123 -24.22 10.15 -14.20
C PRO A 123 -24.11 11.57 -13.63
N GLY A 124 -25.20 12.08 -13.02
CA GLY A 124 -25.21 13.38 -12.35
C GLY A 124 -24.29 13.43 -11.13
N VAL A 125 -24.12 12.30 -10.43
CA VAL A 125 -23.21 12.15 -9.28
C VAL A 125 -21.76 12.07 -9.75
N LEU A 126 -21.52 11.43 -10.90
CA LEU A 126 -20.17 11.27 -11.45
C LEU A 126 -19.52 12.60 -11.87
N SER A 127 -20.33 13.56 -12.31
CA SER A 127 -19.89 14.85 -12.85
C SER A 127 -19.82 15.98 -11.82
N THR A 128 -20.45 15.83 -10.66
CA THR A 128 -20.51 16.87 -9.61
C THR A 128 -19.67 16.56 -8.38
N LEU A 129 -19.46 15.28 -8.06
CA LEU A 129 -18.76 14.88 -6.84
C LEU A 129 -17.25 14.70 -7.08
N SER A 130 -16.46 15.12 -6.10
CA SER A 130 -15.03 14.77 -6.02
C SER A 130 -14.83 13.24 -5.98
N ASP A 131 -13.63 12.75 -6.30
CA ASP A 131 -13.32 11.31 -6.23
C ASP A 131 -13.67 10.70 -4.85
N LEU A 132 -13.38 11.44 -3.77
CA LEU A 132 -13.71 11.04 -2.40
C LEU A 132 -15.23 10.92 -2.18
N GLU A 133 -15.98 11.91 -2.63
CA GLU A 133 -17.44 11.94 -2.47
C GLU A 133 -18.13 10.89 -3.34
N ARG A 134 -17.63 10.64 -4.56
CA ARG A 134 -18.08 9.53 -5.41
C ARG A 134 -17.89 8.20 -4.69
N ASN A 135 -16.71 7.97 -4.14
CA ASN A 135 -16.41 6.75 -3.40
C ASN A 135 -17.25 6.58 -2.12
N ARG A 136 -17.59 7.66 -1.43
CA ARG A 136 -18.52 7.63 -0.28
C ARG A 136 -19.96 7.37 -0.71
N ALA A 137 -20.43 8.01 -1.78
CA ALA A 137 -21.76 7.82 -2.34
C ALA A 137 -21.95 6.37 -2.80
N LEU A 138 -20.93 5.78 -3.41
CA LEU A 138 -20.90 4.38 -3.84
C LEU A 138 -21.33 3.42 -2.74
N ARG A 139 -20.71 3.50 -1.56
CA ARG A 139 -21.02 2.64 -0.40
C ARG A 139 -22.48 2.74 0.06
N ARG A 140 -23.20 3.80 -0.30
CA ARG A 140 -24.61 3.99 0.05
C ARG A 140 -25.56 3.46 -1.02
N VAL A 141 -25.09 3.32 -2.26
CA VAL A 141 -25.91 2.98 -3.43
C VAL A 141 -25.77 1.50 -3.82
N ILE A 142 -24.57 0.92 -3.66
CA ILE A 142 -24.30 -0.49 -3.96
C ILE A 142 -24.02 -1.26 -2.68
N SER A 143 -24.69 -2.41 -2.49
CA SER A 143 -24.35 -3.31 -1.38
C SER A 143 -22.97 -3.93 -1.60
N ARG A 144 -22.34 -4.40 -0.51
CA ARG A 144 -21.02 -5.03 -0.59
C ARG A 144 -21.05 -6.28 -1.49
N GLU A 145 -22.13 -7.04 -1.40
CA GLU A 145 -22.36 -8.29 -2.14
C GLU A 145 -22.57 -8.04 -3.63
N GLU A 146 -23.34 -7.00 -3.98
CA GLU A 146 -23.53 -6.59 -5.39
C GLU A 146 -22.21 -6.09 -5.98
N LEU A 147 -21.43 -5.30 -5.24
CA LEU A 147 -20.11 -4.86 -5.69
C LEU A 147 -19.14 -6.04 -5.87
N SER A 148 -19.15 -7.00 -4.94
CA SER A 148 -18.34 -8.23 -5.05
C SER A 148 -18.69 -8.97 -6.36
N ARG A 149 -19.97 -9.27 -6.59
CA ARG A 149 -20.42 -9.98 -7.79
C ARG A 149 -19.99 -9.31 -9.10
N ARG A 150 -19.96 -7.98 -9.14
CA ARG A 150 -19.48 -7.23 -10.31
C ARG A 150 -17.97 -7.35 -10.52
N LEU A 151 -17.21 -7.48 -9.44
CA LEU A 151 -15.76 -7.57 -9.45
C LEU A 151 -15.24 -9.01 -9.56
N ASP A 152 -16.08 -10.03 -9.36
CA ASP A 152 -15.69 -11.45 -9.41
C ASP A 152 -14.85 -11.81 -10.64
N ARG A 153 -15.22 -11.33 -11.84
CA ARG A 153 -14.44 -11.60 -13.06
C ARG A 153 -13.07 -10.90 -13.06
N VAL A 154 -12.98 -9.72 -12.45
CA VAL A 154 -11.72 -8.98 -12.30
C VAL A 154 -10.81 -9.72 -11.33
N ASP A 155 -11.36 -10.18 -10.20
CA ASP A 155 -10.63 -10.95 -9.19
C ASP A 155 -10.16 -12.30 -9.75
N GLN A 156 -11.00 -13.01 -10.51
CA GLN A 156 -10.61 -14.23 -11.22
C GLN A 156 -9.46 -13.98 -12.20
N THR A 157 -9.54 -12.90 -12.98
CA THR A 157 -8.48 -12.54 -13.94
C THR A 157 -7.18 -12.19 -13.22
N PHE A 158 -7.26 -11.55 -12.05
CA PHE A 158 -6.09 -11.26 -11.22
C PHE A 158 -5.43 -12.55 -10.73
N GLY A 159 -6.21 -13.54 -10.29
CA GLY A 159 -5.70 -14.85 -9.87
C GLY A 159 -4.98 -15.63 -10.97
N MET A 160 -5.17 -15.27 -12.24
CA MET A 160 -4.48 -15.87 -13.39
C MET A 160 -3.17 -15.15 -13.76
N ILE A 161 -2.86 -14.00 -13.13
CA ILE A 161 -1.60 -13.28 -13.40
C ILE A 161 -0.48 -14.02 -12.69
N GLU A 162 0.42 -14.61 -13.49
CA GLU A 162 1.60 -15.29 -12.94
C GLU A 162 2.57 -14.29 -12.30
N ASN A 163 2.83 -14.52 -11.01
CA ASN A 163 3.88 -13.87 -10.20
C ASN A 163 4.11 -12.37 -10.51
N PRO A 164 3.11 -11.51 -10.26
CA PRO A 164 3.26 -10.06 -10.47
C PRO A 164 4.37 -9.46 -9.60
N CYS A 165 4.65 -10.07 -8.43
CA CYS A 165 5.73 -9.64 -7.53
C CYS A 165 7.11 -9.77 -8.18
N SER A 166 7.35 -10.76 -9.04
CA SER A 166 8.63 -10.88 -9.77
C SER A 166 9.00 -9.62 -10.57
N LYS A 167 8.01 -8.86 -11.06
CA LYS A 167 8.27 -7.59 -11.78
C LYS A 167 8.75 -6.49 -10.84
N VAL A 168 8.23 -6.47 -9.61
CA VAL A 168 8.69 -5.56 -8.55
C VAL A 168 10.14 -5.87 -8.19
N ASP A 169 10.51 -7.15 -8.07
CA ASP A 169 11.89 -7.59 -7.81
C ASP A 169 12.84 -7.10 -8.89
N ILE A 170 12.45 -7.32 -10.16
CA ILE A 170 13.23 -6.87 -11.32
C ILE A 170 13.41 -5.35 -11.29
N TYR A 171 12.36 -4.59 -10.93
CA TYR A 171 12.44 -3.14 -10.80
C TYR A 171 13.42 -2.72 -9.70
N ILE A 172 13.27 -3.27 -8.49
CA ILE A 172 14.15 -2.96 -7.35
C ILE A 172 15.61 -3.23 -7.69
N LYS A 173 15.92 -4.37 -8.32
CA LYS A 173 17.29 -4.71 -8.74
C LYS A 173 17.86 -3.75 -9.78
N ARG A 174 17.02 -3.21 -10.67
CA ARG A 174 17.43 -2.26 -11.72
C ARG A 174 17.56 -0.82 -11.22
N HIS A 175 16.87 -0.51 -10.13
CA HIS A 175 16.80 0.84 -9.57
C HIS A 175 17.19 0.87 -8.08
N PRO A 176 18.31 0.26 -7.65
CA PRO A 176 18.64 0.12 -6.23
C PRO A 176 18.81 1.48 -5.53
N ASP A 177 19.32 2.49 -6.25
CA ASP A 177 19.54 3.84 -5.73
C ASP A 177 18.24 4.54 -5.30
N GLU A 178 17.09 4.14 -5.86
CA GLU A 178 15.79 4.65 -5.42
C GLU A 178 15.38 4.13 -4.04
N PHE A 179 15.99 3.03 -3.58
CA PHE A 179 15.63 2.35 -2.34
C PHE A 179 16.74 2.41 -1.27
N ILE A 180 17.94 2.85 -1.63
CA ILE A 180 19.03 3.06 -0.68
C ILE A 180 18.77 4.36 0.09
N HIS A 181 18.40 4.22 1.35
CA HIS A 181 18.22 5.36 2.24
C HIS A 181 18.99 5.14 3.54
N GLN A 182 19.84 6.11 3.90
CA GLN A 182 20.45 6.14 5.23
C GLN A 182 19.35 6.37 6.25
N LYS A 183 19.16 5.38 7.14
CA LYS A 183 18.28 5.37 8.32
C LYS A 183 17.20 6.45 8.31
N LEU A 184 15.96 6.06 8.04
CA LEU A 184 14.80 6.84 8.48
C LEU A 184 14.88 6.90 10.01
N SER A 185 15.39 8.01 10.54
CA SER A 185 15.52 8.24 11.98
C SER A 185 14.11 8.28 12.56
N THR A 186 13.65 7.14 13.08
CA THR A 186 12.60 7.15 14.09
C THR A 186 13.25 7.75 15.33
N ARG A 187 13.15 9.08 15.49
CA ARG A 187 13.48 9.74 16.75
C ARG A 187 12.92 8.87 17.88
N ASP A 188 13.77 8.57 18.86
CA ASP A 188 13.40 7.83 20.05
C ASP A 188 12.10 8.40 20.61
N LYS A 189 11.20 7.52 21.06
CA LYS A 189 10.01 7.92 21.82
C LYS A 189 10.46 8.98 22.83
N PRO A 190 9.77 10.13 22.97
CA PRO A 190 10.03 10.99 24.13
C PRO A 190 9.87 10.09 25.35
N GLN A 191 10.96 9.89 26.08
CA GLN A 191 10.91 9.21 27.36
C GLN A 191 9.87 9.97 28.16
N GLN A 192 8.75 9.30 28.45
CA GLN A 192 7.78 9.75 29.41
C GLN A 192 8.57 9.82 30.72
N LYS A 193 9.09 11.01 31.05
CA LYS A 193 9.70 11.26 32.35
C LYS A 193 8.58 11.02 33.33
N ASN A 194 8.64 9.91 34.05
CA ASN A 194 7.88 9.69 35.26
C ASN A 194 8.41 10.69 36.30
N SER A 195 8.04 11.96 36.18
CA SER A 195 8.17 12.93 37.23
C SER A 195 6.96 12.80 38.14
N CYS A 196 7.04 11.87 39.09
CA CYS A 196 6.30 11.99 40.34
C CYS A 196 7.17 11.45 41.48
N GLY A 197 8.28 12.14 41.71
CA GLY A 197 8.95 12.16 42.99
C GLY A 197 8.68 13.51 43.62
N LYS A 198 7.77 13.54 44.60
CA LYS A 198 7.75 14.40 45.79
C LYS A 198 6.44 14.17 46.54
N CYS A 199 6.45 13.17 47.42
CA CYS A 199 5.66 13.25 48.63
C CYS A 199 6.24 14.39 49.47
N CYS A 200 5.40 15.36 49.83
CA CYS A 200 5.59 16.20 50.99
C CYS A 200 4.83 15.57 52.16
#